data_AF-A0A5C5G560-F1
#
_entry.id   AF-A0A5C5G560-F1
#
_cell.length_a   1.000
_cell.length_b   1.000
_cell.length_c   1.000
_cell.angle_alpha   90.00
_cell.angle_beta   90.00
_cell.angle_gamma   90.00
#
_symmetry.space_group_name_H-M   'P 1'
#
loop_
_entity.id
_entity.type
_entity.pdbx_description
1 polymer ?
#
loop_
_entity_poly.entity_id
_entity_poly.type
_entity_poly.pdbx_seq_one_letter_code
_entity_poly.pdbx_strand_id
1 'polypeptide(L)'
;SFFNLMWLGANDVIVGVALAVYVRDNAASIRSLTTDLVEVHVLMYLRELLSWLNSWPMGIKLNSEVAGLICRAFLFLSRVWEEAVLKPTLANLPVKLIGCAGFLGASSLLALAADLVSLLTLPFFACYVTATLVYRWSLRSLSALFNVFRGRKYNPLRSRVEPASYDVDALLLGTILFVTLSFVFPTLAAFYAAFASSRLFILAVQTVLLAGVAGLNAFPLFALLLHVKAPRRLPG
;
A
#
# COMPACT_ATOMS: atom_id res chain seq x y z
N SER A 1 23.68 -4.77 -29.79
CA SER A 1 23.25 -3.70 -28.86
C SER A 1 22.26 -2.66 -29.44
N PHE A 2 21.64 -2.89 -30.60
CA PHE A 2 20.52 -2.07 -31.11
C PHE A 2 19.36 -2.98 -31.54
N PHE A 3 19.68 -4.03 -32.28
CA PHE A 3 18.72 -5.09 -32.66
C PHE A 3 18.03 -5.76 -31.47
N ASN A 4 18.71 -5.93 -30.33
CA ASN A 4 18.09 -6.51 -29.13
C ASN A 4 17.06 -5.55 -28.50
N LEU A 5 17.35 -4.24 -28.50
CA LEU A 5 16.42 -3.21 -28.03
C LEU A 5 15.21 -3.07 -28.95
N MET A 6 15.43 -3.07 -30.28
CA MET A 6 14.33 -3.09 -31.24
C MET A 6 13.47 -4.35 -31.12
N TRP A 7 14.09 -5.51 -30.89
CA TRP A 7 13.38 -6.77 -30.70
C TRP A 7 12.52 -6.75 -29.43
N LEU A 8 13.08 -6.30 -28.30
CA LEU A 8 12.35 -6.17 -27.03
C LEU A 8 11.18 -5.20 -27.16
N GLY A 9 11.39 -4.04 -27.79
CA GLY A 9 10.32 -3.06 -28.04
C GLY A 9 9.22 -3.60 -28.96
N ALA A 10 9.60 -4.32 -30.03
CA ALA A 10 8.62 -4.97 -30.91
C ALA A 10 7.81 -6.05 -30.19
N ASN A 11 8.45 -6.86 -29.34
CA ASN A 11 7.76 -7.87 -28.53
C ASN A 11 6.78 -7.22 -27.55
N ASP A 12 7.20 -6.14 -26.87
CA ASP A 12 6.33 -5.40 -25.95
C ASP A 12 5.09 -4.84 -26.65
N VAL A 13 5.24 -4.34 -27.88
CA VAL A 13 4.11 -3.87 -28.71
C VAL A 13 3.22 -5.02 -29.15
N ILE A 14 3.77 -6.14 -29.64
CA ILE A 14 2.97 -7.30 -30.09
C ILE A 14 2.14 -7.87 -28.94
N VAL A 15 2.77 -8.08 -27.78
CA VAL A 15 2.09 -8.57 -26.56
C VAL A 15 1.07 -7.53 -26.08
N GLY A 16 1.42 -6.24 -26.14
CA GLY A 16 0.52 -5.14 -25.78
C GLY A 16 -0.74 -5.09 -26.64
N VAL A 17 -0.62 -5.26 -27.95
CA VAL A 17 -1.76 -5.31 -28.88
C VAL A 17 -2.63 -6.54 -28.62
N ALA A 18 -2.04 -7.71 -28.38
CA ALA A 18 -2.80 -8.91 -28.05
C ALA A 18 -3.62 -8.73 -26.76
N LEU A 19 -2.99 -8.18 -25.71
CA LEU A 19 -3.66 -7.87 -24.44
C LEU A 19 -4.73 -6.78 -24.61
N ALA A 20 -4.47 -5.73 -25.41
CA ALA A 20 -5.43 -4.67 -25.70
C ALA A 20 -6.72 -5.20 -26.31
N VAL A 21 -6.61 -6.09 -27.31
CA VAL A 21 -7.76 -6.73 -27.96
C VAL A 21 -8.52 -7.59 -26.95
N TYR A 22 -7.81 -8.41 -26.18
CA TYR A 22 -8.43 -9.24 -25.14
C TYR A 22 -9.20 -8.41 -24.09
N VAL A 23 -8.61 -7.32 -23.60
CA VAL A 23 -9.23 -6.42 -22.62
C VAL A 23 -10.44 -5.72 -23.20
N ARG A 24 -10.37 -5.29 -24.47
CA ARG A 24 -11.48 -4.61 -25.15
C ARG A 24 -12.66 -5.55 -25.38
N ASP A 25 -12.39 -6.77 -25.82
CA ASP A 25 -13.42 -7.75 -26.16
C ASP A 25 -14.12 -8.27 -24.89
N ASN A 26 -13.39 -8.36 -23.77
CA ASN A 26 -13.93 -8.76 -22.46
C ASN A 26 -14.23 -7.57 -21.53
N ALA A 27 -14.35 -6.35 -22.06
CA ALA A 27 -14.42 -5.13 -21.24
C ALA A 27 -15.59 -5.13 -20.24
N ALA A 28 -16.74 -5.70 -20.61
CA ALA A 28 -17.90 -5.79 -19.72
C ALA A 28 -17.64 -6.73 -18.54
N SER A 29 -17.08 -7.91 -18.81
CA SER A 29 -16.72 -8.89 -17.77
C SER A 29 -15.58 -8.39 -16.87
N ILE A 30 -14.56 -7.74 -17.44
CA ILE A 30 -13.47 -7.15 -16.66
C ILE A 30 -14.01 -6.06 -15.74
N ARG A 31 -14.94 -5.23 -16.23
CA ARG A 31 -15.57 -4.18 -15.43
C ARG A 31 -16.35 -4.77 -14.27
N SER A 32 -17.23 -5.75 -14.50
CA SER A 32 -18.00 -6.37 -13.42
C SER A 32 -17.09 -7.05 -12.40
N LEU A 33 -16.10 -7.81 -12.85
CA LEU A 33 -15.12 -8.44 -11.98
C LEU A 33 -14.33 -7.42 -11.15
N THR A 34 -13.94 -6.29 -11.75
CA THR A 34 -13.21 -5.24 -11.03
C THR A 34 -14.09 -4.60 -9.96
N THR A 35 -15.35 -4.30 -10.29
CA THR A 35 -16.32 -3.76 -9.33
C THR A 35 -16.54 -4.75 -8.18
N ASP A 36 -16.82 -6.01 -8.47
CA ASP A 36 -17.06 -7.05 -7.47
C ASP A 36 -15.83 -7.26 -6.57
N LEU A 37 -14.63 -7.31 -7.15
CA LEU A 37 -13.39 -7.51 -6.40
C LEU A 37 -13.12 -6.33 -5.47
N VAL A 38 -13.34 -5.10 -5.93
CA VAL A 38 -13.14 -3.90 -5.12
C VAL A 38 -14.20 -3.78 -4.02
N GLU A 39 -15.47 -3.90 -4.34
CA GLU A 39 -16.56 -3.74 -3.37
C GLU A 39 -16.58 -4.87 -2.35
N VAL A 40 -16.40 -6.12 -2.80
CA VAL A 40 -16.42 -7.27 -1.91
C VAL A 40 -15.09 -7.40 -1.20
N HIS A 41 -13.95 -7.51 -1.89
CA HIS A 41 -12.72 -7.92 -1.20
C HIS A 41 -12.00 -6.74 -0.53
N VAL A 42 -11.86 -5.60 -1.20
CA VAL A 42 -11.05 -4.48 -0.67
C VAL A 42 -11.75 -3.81 0.52
N LEU A 43 -13.05 -3.54 0.41
CA LEU A 43 -13.81 -2.91 1.48
C LEU A 43 -14.11 -3.88 2.64
N MET A 44 -14.46 -5.14 2.35
CA MET A 44 -14.69 -6.15 3.41
C MET A 44 -13.41 -6.42 4.18
N TYR A 45 -12.28 -6.59 3.49
CA TYR A 45 -10.98 -6.78 4.16
C TYR A 45 -10.65 -5.63 5.11
N LEU A 46 -10.88 -4.37 4.71
CA LEU A 46 -10.65 -3.23 5.61
C LEU A 46 -11.55 -3.30 6.86
N ARG A 47 -12.83 -3.60 6.67
CA ARG A 47 -13.83 -3.69 7.75
C ARG A 47 -13.51 -4.83 8.71
N GLU A 48 -13.11 -5.99 8.18
CA GLU A 48 -12.69 -7.17 8.94
C GLU A 48 -11.37 -6.93 9.67
N LEU A 49 -10.39 -6.29 9.02
CA LEU A 49 -9.13 -5.95 9.66
C LEU A 49 -9.36 -5.02 10.86
N LEU A 50 -10.22 -4.01 10.71
CA LEU A 50 -10.60 -3.09 11.78
C LEU A 50 -11.40 -3.77 12.89
N SER A 51 -12.33 -4.68 12.56
CA SER A 51 -13.08 -5.42 13.58
C SER A 51 -12.18 -6.40 14.34
N TRP A 52 -11.23 -7.04 13.65
CA TRP A 52 -10.20 -7.89 14.24
C TRP A 52 -9.26 -7.10 15.17
N LEU A 53 -8.82 -5.91 14.76
CA LEU A 53 -8.03 -5.00 15.60
C LEU A 53 -8.79 -4.54 16.85
N ASN A 54 -10.12 -4.40 16.77
CA ASN A 54 -10.95 -4.03 17.90
C ASN A 54 -11.22 -5.19 18.88
N SER A 55 -11.13 -6.44 18.42
CA SER A 55 -11.47 -7.66 19.17
C SER A 55 -10.25 -8.39 19.77
N TRP A 56 -9.23 -7.64 20.15
CA TRP A 56 -7.98 -8.11 20.79
C TRP A 56 -7.13 -8.99 19.87
N PRO A 57 -6.41 -8.39 18.92
CA PRO A 57 -5.54 -9.13 18.01
C PRO A 57 -4.49 -9.93 18.80
N MET A 58 -4.32 -11.20 18.45
CA MET A 58 -3.40 -12.14 19.12
C MET A 58 -3.63 -12.33 20.63
N GLY A 59 -4.81 -11.99 21.16
CA GLY A 59 -5.11 -12.09 22.59
C GLY A 59 -4.46 -11.00 23.45
N ILE A 60 -3.85 -9.97 22.83
CA ILE A 60 -3.31 -8.81 23.53
C ILE A 60 -4.47 -7.86 23.82
N LYS A 61 -4.76 -7.63 25.11
CA LYS A 61 -5.80 -6.69 25.53
C LYS A 61 -5.35 -5.25 25.24
N LEU A 62 -5.79 -4.74 24.11
CA LEU A 62 -5.59 -3.34 23.72
C LEU A 62 -6.52 -2.43 24.53
N ASN A 63 -6.18 -1.14 24.57
CA ASN A 63 -7.08 -0.12 25.10
C ASN A 63 -8.32 -0.01 24.20
N SER A 64 -9.47 -0.49 24.70
CA SER A 64 -10.73 -0.59 23.94
C SER A 64 -11.29 0.77 23.53
N GLU A 65 -11.14 1.79 24.37
CA GLU A 65 -11.65 3.13 24.07
C GLU A 65 -10.89 3.76 22.89
N VAL A 66 -9.56 3.67 22.93
CA VAL A 66 -8.71 4.21 21.86
C VAL A 66 -8.85 3.36 20.59
N ALA A 67 -8.86 2.04 20.69
CA ALA A 67 -9.08 1.16 19.55
C ALA A 67 -10.43 1.45 18.87
N GLY A 68 -11.51 1.60 19.66
CA GLY A 68 -12.83 1.95 19.15
C GLY A 68 -12.87 3.32 18.48
N LEU A 69 -12.19 4.33 19.04
CA LEU A 69 -12.07 5.64 18.43
C LEU A 69 -11.34 5.57 17.07
N ILE A 70 -10.20 4.89 17.01
CA ILE A 70 -9.41 4.73 15.78
C ILE A 70 -10.22 3.97 14.72
N CYS A 71 -10.89 2.88 15.09
CA CYS A 71 -11.75 2.12 14.19
C CYS A 71 -12.88 2.98 13.61
N ARG A 72 -13.58 3.76 14.45
CA ARG A 72 -14.64 4.67 13.98
C ARG A 72 -14.09 5.71 13.00
N ALA A 73 -12.92 6.29 13.28
CA ALA A 73 -12.28 7.26 12.40
C ALA A 73 -11.90 6.67 11.04
N PHE A 74 -11.29 5.48 11.00
CA PHE A 74 -10.92 4.82 9.74
C PHE A 74 -12.13 4.30 8.96
N LEU A 75 -13.16 3.79 9.64
CA LEU A 75 -14.41 3.43 8.99
C LEU A 75 -15.09 4.66 8.37
N PHE A 76 -15.09 5.80 9.06
CA PHE A 76 -15.61 7.04 8.51
C PHE A 76 -14.83 7.47 7.27
N LEU A 77 -13.49 7.48 7.34
CA LEU A 77 -12.64 7.82 6.18
C LEU A 77 -12.89 6.88 4.99
N SER A 78 -13.04 5.58 5.24
CA SER A 78 -13.36 4.60 4.21
C SER A 78 -14.72 4.86 3.56
N ARG A 79 -15.74 5.21 4.34
CA ARG A 79 -17.08 5.52 3.80
C ARG A 79 -17.07 6.77 2.94
N VAL A 80 -16.37 7.82 3.38
CA VAL A 80 -16.20 9.04 2.59
C VAL A 80 -15.55 8.73 1.25
N TRP A 81 -14.51 7.89 1.23
CA TRP A 81 -13.87 7.47 0.00
C TRP A 81 -14.78 6.63 -0.91
N GLU A 82 -15.50 5.68 -0.31
CA GLU A 82 -16.44 4.81 -1.00
C GLU A 82 -17.49 5.64 -1.78
N GLU A 83 -18.08 6.63 -1.12
CA GLU A 83 -19.09 7.51 -1.73
C GLU A 83 -18.48 8.54 -2.71
N ALA A 84 -17.37 9.17 -2.34
CA ALA A 84 -16.84 10.30 -3.10
C ALA A 84 -16.01 9.88 -4.33
N VAL A 85 -15.32 8.74 -4.26
CA VAL A 85 -14.35 8.34 -5.31
C VAL A 85 -14.64 6.96 -5.86
N LEU A 86 -14.87 5.96 -5.00
CA LEU A 86 -14.97 4.57 -5.45
C LEU A 86 -16.18 4.34 -6.37
N LYS A 87 -17.39 4.71 -5.91
CA LYS A 87 -18.61 4.59 -6.72
C LYS A 87 -18.54 5.32 -8.06
N PRO A 88 -18.16 6.62 -8.14
CA PRO A 88 -18.09 7.31 -9.43
C PRO A 88 -16.98 6.77 -10.33
N THR A 89 -15.84 6.33 -9.78
CA THR A 89 -14.76 5.74 -10.58
C THR A 89 -15.16 4.39 -11.16
N LEU A 90 -15.78 3.50 -10.38
CA LEU A 90 -16.30 2.21 -10.84
C LEU A 90 -17.44 2.37 -11.86
N ALA A 91 -18.31 3.37 -11.67
CA ALA A 91 -19.41 3.69 -12.58
C ALA A 91 -18.93 4.23 -13.94
N ASN A 92 -17.76 4.88 -13.99
CA ASN A 92 -17.21 5.47 -15.21
C ASN A 92 -15.90 4.82 -15.67
N LEU A 93 -15.61 3.60 -15.22
CA LEU A 93 -14.38 2.87 -15.53
C LEU A 93 -14.14 2.81 -17.06
N PRO A 94 -13.12 3.51 -17.60
CA PRO A 94 -12.91 3.58 -19.05
C PRO A 94 -12.08 2.39 -19.53
N VAL A 95 -12.55 1.15 -19.29
CA VAL A 95 -11.84 -0.10 -19.59
C VAL A 95 -11.40 -0.18 -21.06
N LYS A 96 -12.24 0.33 -21.97
CA LYS A 96 -11.92 0.40 -23.41
C LYS A 96 -10.77 1.36 -23.72
N LEU A 97 -10.70 2.49 -23.00
CA LEU A 97 -9.63 3.49 -23.17
C LEU A 97 -8.31 2.99 -22.60
N ILE A 98 -8.38 2.28 -21.46
CA ILE A 98 -7.23 1.55 -20.88
C ILE A 98 -6.74 0.49 -21.88
N GLY A 99 -7.65 -0.27 -22.50
CA GLY A 99 -7.31 -1.22 -23.57
C GLY A 99 -6.57 -0.57 -24.74
N CYS A 100 -6.95 0.65 -25.17
CA CYS A 100 -6.25 1.38 -26.22
C CYS A 100 -4.80 1.73 -25.86
N ALA A 101 -4.45 1.85 -24.58
CA ALA A 101 -3.07 2.11 -24.18
C ALA A 101 -2.14 0.90 -24.42
N GLY A 102 -2.69 -0.30 -24.62
CA GLY A 102 -1.90 -1.47 -25.00
C GLY A 102 -1.34 -1.41 -26.42
N PHE A 103 -1.86 -0.54 -27.30
CA PHE A 103 -1.26 -0.28 -28.61
C PHE A 103 0.13 0.38 -28.51
N LEU A 104 0.43 1.04 -27.39
CA LEU A 104 1.76 1.61 -27.11
C LEU A 104 2.74 0.59 -26.51
N GLY A 105 2.27 -0.60 -26.11
CA GLY A 105 3.07 -1.62 -25.45
C GLY A 105 2.34 -2.32 -24.29
N ALA A 106 2.79 -3.51 -23.91
CA ALA A 106 2.32 -4.20 -22.72
C ALA A 106 2.71 -3.43 -21.45
N SER A 107 3.86 -2.76 -21.49
CA SER A 107 4.38 -1.96 -20.38
C SER A 107 3.48 -0.75 -20.05
N SER A 108 2.93 -0.05 -21.05
CA SER A 108 2.00 1.07 -20.84
C SER A 108 0.65 0.62 -20.31
N LEU A 109 0.13 -0.50 -20.81
CA LEU A 109 -1.12 -1.09 -20.30
C LEU A 109 -1.00 -1.47 -18.83
N LEU A 110 0.13 -2.06 -18.43
CA LEU A 110 0.39 -2.40 -17.03
C LEU A 110 0.61 -1.19 -16.14
N ALA A 111 1.29 -0.15 -16.62
CA ALA A 111 1.46 1.08 -15.86
C ALA A 111 0.08 1.66 -15.47
N LEU A 112 -0.85 1.74 -16.44
CA LEU A 112 -2.22 2.17 -16.18
C LEU A 112 -3.00 1.22 -15.25
N ALA A 113 -2.78 -0.09 -15.37
CA ALA A 113 -3.39 -1.05 -14.46
C ALA A 113 -2.86 -0.89 -13.02
N ALA A 114 -1.55 -0.68 -12.85
CA ALA A 114 -0.93 -0.43 -11.56
C ALA A 114 -1.42 0.89 -10.94
N ASP A 115 -1.55 1.94 -11.76
CA ASP A 115 -2.13 3.23 -11.36
C ASP A 115 -3.58 3.06 -10.90
N LEU A 116 -4.38 2.28 -11.64
CA LEU A 116 -5.76 1.98 -11.26
C LEU A 116 -5.82 1.23 -9.92
N VAL A 117 -4.98 0.20 -9.72
CA VAL A 117 -4.87 -0.51 -8.44
C VAL A 117 -4.47 0.45 -7.32
N SER A 118 -3.55 1.40 -7.58
CA SER A 118 -3.12 2.39 -6.59
C SER A 118 -4.25 3.35 -6.19
N LEU A 119 -5.07 3.76 -7.16
CA LEU A 119 -6.24 4.62 -6.93
C LEU A 119 -7.30 3.87 -6.12
N LEU A 120 -7.59 2.63 -6.48
CA LEU A 120 -8.58 1.78 -5.80
C LEU A 120 -8.16 1.45 -4.35
N THR A 121 -6.86 1.31 -4.10
CA THR A 121 -6.29 1.01 -2.78
C THR A 121 -5.86 2.24 -1.98
N LEU A 122 -6.17 3.45 -2.46
CA LEU A 122 -5.80 4.70 -1.80
C LEU A 122 -6.29 4.81 -0.33
N PRO A 123 -7.48 4.31 0.06
CA PRO A 123 -7.90 4.30 1.48
C PRO A 123 -6.91 3.60 2.41
N PHE A 124 -6.32 2.49 1.96
CA PHE A 124 -5.31 1.77 2.73
C PHE A 124 -4.04 2.60 2.87
N PHE A 125 -3.64 3.31 1.81
CA PHE A 125 -2.51 4.22 1.89
C PHE A 125 -2.78 5.38 2.87
N ALA A 126 -3.96 5.99 2.83
CA ALA A 126 -4.33 7.05 3.76
C ALA A 126 -4.35 6.57 5.22
N CYS A 127 -4.93 5.39 5.48
CA CYS A 127 -4.91 4.76 6.81
C CYS A 127 -3.48 4.44 7.27
N TYR A 128 -2.63 3.96 6.37
CA TYR A 128 -1.22 3.69 6.66
C TYR A 128 -0.46 4.98 7.02
N VAL A 129 -0.61 6.05 6.24
CA VAL A 129 0.08 7.32 6.48
C VAL A 129 -0.35 7.93 7.82
N THR A 130 -1.65 7.95 8.08
CA THR A 130 -2.21 8.46 9.35
C THR A 130 -1.76 7.63 10.54
N ALA A 131 -1.80 6.30 10.46
CA ALA A 131 -1.29 5.41 11.51
C ALA A 131 0.22 5.60 11.75
N THR A 132 1.00 5.78 10.68
CA THR A 132 2.45 6.05 10.76
C THR A 132 2.72 7.38 11.46
N LEU A 133 1.94 8.42 11.15
CA LEU A 133 2.09 9.73 11.78
C LEU A 133 1.80 9.65 13.29
N VAL A 134 0.67 9.04 13.66
CA VAL A 134 0.27 8.88 15.06
C VAL A 134 1.28 8.04 15.83
N TYR A 135 1.75 6.93 15.24
CA TYR A 135 2.77 6.07 15.83
C TYR A 135 4.08 6.85 16.06
N ARG A 136 4.59 7.56 15.05
CA ARG A 136 5.82 8.37 15.17
C ARG A 136 5.68 9.46 16.22
N TRP A 137 4.53 10.13 16.26
CA TRP A 137 4.25 11.16 17.27
C TRP A 137 4.24 10.54 18.68
N SER A 138 3.56 9.41 18.86
CA SER A 138 3.51 8.71 20.14
C SER A 138 4.89 8.25 20.62
N LEU A 139 5.75 7.73 19.74
CA LEU A 139 7.13 7.36 20.07
C LEU A 139 7.96 8.54 20.56
N ARG A 140 7.89 9.69 19.86
CA ARG A 140 8.62 10.90 20.24
C ARG A 140 8.14 11.42 21.58
N SER A 141 6.83 11.48 21.78
CA SER A 141 6.21 11.88 23.05
C SER A 141 6.63 10.95 24.19
N LEU A 142 6.60 9.63 23.98
CA LEU A 142 7.01 8.64 24.97
C LEU A 142 8.50 8.81 25.34
N SER A 143 9.37 8.99 24.34
CA SER A 143 10.80 9.23 24.57
C SER A 143 11.06 10.54 25.32
N ALA A 144 10.31 11.61 25.00
CA ALA A 144 10.43 12.88 25.69
C ALA A 144 9.99 12.77 27.16
N LEU A 145 8.85 12.13 27.41
CA LEU A 145 8.31 11.93 28.76
C LEU A 145 9.18 10.98 29.59
N PHE A 146 9.78 9.97 28.97
CA PHE A 146 10.75 9.10 29.64
C PHE A 146 11.98 9.87 30.13
N ASN A 147 12.44 10.86 29.36
CA ASN A 147 13.51 11.74 29.81
C ASN A 147 13.08 12.61 30.99
N VAL A 148 11.86 13.18 30.96
CA VAL A 148 11.29 13.95 32.08
C VAL A 148 11.20 13.09 33.34
N PHE A 149 10.71 11.85 33.24
CA PHE A 149 10.64 10.90 34.35
C PHE A 149 12.02 10.64 35.00
N ARG A 150 13.09 10.66 34.19
CA ARG A 150 14.47 10.52 34.67
C ARG A 150 15.10 11.83 35.17
N GLY A 151 14.35 12.93 35.21
CA GLY A 151 14.87 14.26 35.54
C GLY A 151 15.87 14.79 34.50
N ARG A 152 15.66 14.45 33.22
CA ARG A 152 16.56 14.79 32.12
C ARG A 152 15.84 15.57 31.03
N LYS A 153 16.52 16.55 30.43
CA LYS A 153 16.02 17.38 29.32
C LYS A 153 16.94 17.29 28.12
N TYR A 154 16.38 17.15 26.92
CA TYR A 154 17.16 17.27 25.69
C TYR A 154 17.46 18.75 25.41
N ASN A 155 18.75 19.08 25.28
CA ASN A 155 19.21 20.43 24.96
C ASN A 155 19.54 20.51 23.45
N PRO A 156 18.71 21.17 22.62
CA PRO A 156 18.94 21.24 21.17
C PRO A 156 20.21 22.02 20.80
N LEU A 157 20.68 22.93 21.67
CA LEU A 157 21.88 23.74 21.43
C LEU A 157 23.18 22.93 21.55
N ARG A 158 23.16 21.84 22.32
CA ARG A 158 24.33 20.98 22.57
C ARG A 158 24.10 19.53 22.12
N SER A 159 22.99 19.26 21.44
CA SER A 159 22.56 17.96 20.93
C SER A 159 22.71 16.81 21.94
N ARG A 160 22.49 17.07 23.24
CA ARG A 160 22.69 16.10 24.32
C ARG A 160 21.60 16.18 25.38
N VAL A 161 21.42 15.08 26.12
CA VAL A 161 20.48 14.97 27.23
C VAL A 161 21.19 15.36 28.53
N GLU A 162 20.73 16.43 29.19
CA GLU A 162 21.32 16.97 30.42
C GLU A 162 20.37 16.76 31.61
N PRO A 163 20.89 16.62 32.84
CA PRO A 163 20.06 16.66 34.05
C PRO A 163 19.36 18.03 34.13
N ALA A 164 18.07 18.02 34.45
CA ALA A 164 17.27 19.22 34.61
C ALA A 164 16.48 19.13 35.93
N SER A 165 16.47 20.24 36.68
CA SER A 165 15.63 20.38 37.86
C SER A 165 14.19 20.64 37.42
N TYR A 166 13.34 19.62 37.56
CA TYR A 166 11.90 19.76 37.40
C TYR A 166 11.24 19.95 38.76
N ASP A 167 10.18 20.76 38.79
CA ASP A 167 9.33 20.85 39.97
C ASP A 167 8.58 19.52 40.19
N VAL A 168 8.19 19.24 41.43
CA VAL A 168 7.56 17.96 41.82
C VAL A 168 6.25 17.75 41.05
N ASP A 169 5.46 18.81 40.90
CA ASP A 169 4.18 18.78 40.18
C ASP A 169 4.38 18.44 38.69
N ALA A 170 5.41 19.02 38.07
CA ALA A 170 5.74 18.76 36.66
C ALA A 170 6.22 17.32 36.44
N LEU A 171 6.99 16.78 37.40
CA LEU A 171 7.44 15.39 37.36
C LEU A 171 6.25 14.43 37.52
N LEU A 172 5.31 14.74 38.42
CA LEU A 172 4.12 13.93 38.66
C LEU A 172 3.21 13.91 37.42
N LEU A 173 2.94 15.07 36.82
CA LEU A 173 2.17 15.17 35.57
C LEU A 173 2.85 14.42 34.42
N GLY A 174 4.17 14.57 34.27
CA GLY A 174 4.96 13.85 33.26
C GLY A 174 4.89 12.33 33.46
N THR A 175 4.87 11.87 34.71
CA THR A 175 4.73 10.45 35.05
C THR A 175 3.35 9.92 34.70
N ILE A 176 2.27 10.63 35.02
CA ILE A 176 0.90 10.21 34.69
C ILE A 176 0.72 10.11 33.17
N LEU A 177 1.18 11.12 32.42
CA LEU A 177 1.12 11.12 30.97
C LEU A 177 1.99 9.99 30.37
N PHE A 178 3.16 9.72 30.96
CA PHE A 178 4.05 8.66 30.50
C PHE A 178 3.40 7.29 30.65
N VAL A 179 2.84 7.01 31.82
CA VAL A 179 2.13 5.76 32.11
C VAL A 179 0.94 5.60 31.17
N THR A 180 0.12 6.66 31.02
CA THR A 180 -1.05 6.64 30.15
C THR A 180 -0.66 6.37 28.69
N LEU A 181 0.33 7.09 28.17
CA LEU A 181 0.80 6.92 26.79
C LEU A 181 1.44 5.54 26.59
N SER A 182 2.17 5.03 27.59
CA SER A 182 2.74 3.67 27.56
C SER A 182 1.67 2.61 27.43
N PHE A 183 0.51 2.78 28.07
CA PHE A 183 -0.62 1.86 27.94
C PHE A 183 -1.36 1.96 26.59
N VAL A 184 -1.38 3.15 25.98
CA VAL A 184 -2.00 3.36 24.66
C VAL A 184 -1.08 2.93 23.52
N PHE A 185 0.24 2.99 23.73
CA PHE A 185 1.24 2.74 22.70
C PHE A 185 1.13 1.36 22.02
N PRO A 186 0.91 0.23 22.73
CA PRO A 186 0.71 -1.08 22.11
C PRO A 186 -0.46 -1.09 21.11
N THR A 187 -1.55 -0.38 21.41
CA THR A 187 -2.69 -0.22 20.49
C THR A 187 -2.24 0.48 19.22
N LEU A 188 -1.55 1.62 19.34
CA LEU A 188 -1.06 2.38 18.18
C LEU A 188 -0.08 1.56 17.33
N ALA A 189 0.80 0.79 17.98
CA ALA A 189 1.74 -0.09 17.31
C ALA A 189 1.04 -1.21 16.53
N ALA A 190 0.00 -1.83 17.10
CA ALA A 190 -0.78 -2.86 16.42
C ALA A 190 -1.51 -2.32 15.18
N PHE A 191 -2.15 -1.15 15.28
CA PHE A 191 -2.78 -0.49 14.12
C PHE A 191 -1.75 -0.14 13.04
N TYR A 192 -0.60 0.42 13.41
CA TYR A 192 0.48 0.71 12.47
C TYR A 192 0.98 -0.56 11.75
N ALA A 193 1.24 -1.63 12.50
CA ALA A 193 1.71 -2.90 11.93
C ALA A 193 0.70 -3.51 10.96
N ALA A 194 -0.59 -3.50 11.32
CA ALA A 194 -1.65 -4.01 10.46
C ALA A 194 -1.73 -3.24 9.13
N PHE A 195 -1.75 -1.91 9.16
CA PHE A 195 -1.78 -1.10 7.94
C PHE A 195 -0.46 -1.13 7.15
N ALA A 196 0.68 -1.28 7.82
CA ALA A 196 1.95 -1.48 7.15
C ALA A 196 1.96 -2.82 6.39
N SER A 197 1.48 -3.90 7.01
CA SER A 197 1.41 -5.22 6.37
C SER A 197 0.49 -5.24 5.16
N SER A 198 -0.69 -4.60 5.23
CA SER A 198 -1.60 -4.51 4.08
C SER A 198 -1.00 -3.66 2.95
N ARG A 199 -0.31 -2.57 3.26
CA ARG A 199 0.40 -1.77 2.27
C ARG A 199 1.52 -2.56 1.58
N LEU A 200 2.29 -3.33 2.34
CA LEU A 200 3.34 -4.19 1.78
C LEU A 200 2.75 -5.26 0.86
N PHE A 201 1.62 -5.85 1.24
CA PHE A 201 0.92 -6.83 0.40
C PHE A 201 0.45 -6.22 -0.94
N ILE A 202 -0.17 -5.03 -0.91
CA ILE A 202 -0.60 -4.33 -2.13
C ILE A 202 0.59 -4.03 -3.05
N LEU A 203 1.69 -3.52 -2.48
CA LEU A 203 2.90 -3.24 -3.25
C LEU A 203 3.51 -4.53 -3.82
N ALA A 204 3.51 -5.64 -3.08
CA ALA A 204 3.98 -6.93 -3.56
C ALA A 204 3.15 -7.44 -4.75
N VAL A 205 1.82 -7.29 -4.71
CA VAL A 205 0.95 -7.65 -5.84
C VAL A 205 1.30 -6.81 -7.08
N GLN A 206 1.48 -5.50 -6.91
CA GLN A 206 1.86 -4.59 -7.99
C GLN A 206 3.23 -4.95 -8.59
N THR A 207 4.23 -5.25 -7.76
CA THR A 207 5.56 -5.61 -8.25
C THR A 207 5.58 -6.95 -8.96
N VAL A 208 4.81 -7.94 -8.49
CA VAL A 208 4.66 -9.24 -9.16
C VAL A 208 4.00 -9.08 -10.54
N LEU A 209 2.96 -8.24 -10.65
CA LEU A 209 2.31 -7.91 -11.93
C LEU A 209 3.30 -7.31 -12.94
N LEU A 210 4.10 -6.33 -12.50
CA LEU A 210 5.11 -5.69 -13.35
C LEU A 210 6.26 -6.66 -13.71
N ALA A 211 6.69 -7.49 -12.75
CA ALA A 211 7.74 -8.48 -12.96
C ALA A 211 7.30 -9.58 -13.94
N GLY A 212 6.03 -9.98 -13.94
CA GLY A 212 5.49 -10.99 -14.87
C GLY A 212 5.68 -10.62 -16.33
N VAL A 213 5.45 -9.36 -16.69
CA VAL A 213 5.65 -8.88 -18.08
C VAL A 213 7.12 -8.64 -18.41
N ALA A 214 7.92 -8.16 -17.45
CA ALA A 214 9.37 -8.15 -17.63
C ALA A 214 9.92 -9.57 -17.89
N GLY A 215 9.36 -10.58 -17.20
CA GLY A 215 9.64 -12.00 -17.43
C GLY A 215 9.21 -12.48 -18.82
N LEU A 216 8.01 -12.11 -19.29
CA LEU A 216 7.54 -12.42 -20.65
C LEU A 216 8.41 -11.76 -21.73
N ASN A 217 8.88 -10.53 -21.50
CA ASN A 217 9.78 -9.82 -22.40
C ASN A 217 11.22 -10.35 -22.36
N ALA A 218 11.67 -10.87 -21.21
CA ALA A 218 12.96 -11.54 -21.06
C ALA A 218 12.96 -12.99 -21.60
N PHE A 219 11.77 -13.57 -21.81
CA PHE A 219 11.65 -14.92 -22.36
C PHE A 219 12.27 -14.91 -23.77
N PRO A 220 13.25 -15.79 -24.06
CA PRO A 220 13.98 -15.76 -25.32
C PRO A 220 13.13 -16.42 -26.44
N LEU A 221 11.94 -15.87 -26.69
CA LEU A 221 11.09 -16.22 -27.83
C LEU A 221 11.87 -16.08 -29.14
N PHE A 222 12.81 -15.14 -29.21
CA PHE A 222 13.74 -15.00 -30.34
C PHE A 222 14.64 -16.23 -30.54
N ALA A 223 15.21 -16.77 -29.45
CA ALA A 223 16.10 -17.94 -29.54
C ALA A 223 15.32 -19.20 -29.91
N LEU A 224 14.10 -19.36 -29.38
CA LEU A 224 13.18 -20.44 -29.75
C LEU A 224 12.68 -20.32 -31.19
N LEU A 225 12.30 -19.11 -31.62
CA LEU A 225 11.83 -18.85 -32.98
C LEU A 225 12.95 -18.98 -34.01
N LEU A 226 14.19 -18.59 -33.68
CA LEU A 226 15.38 -18.90 -34.49
C LEU A 226 15.68 -20.40 -34.55
N HIS A 227 15.54 -21.11 -33.43
CA HIS A 227 15.70 -22.58 -33.41
C HIS A 227 14.69 -23.28 -34.33
N VAL A 228 13.44 -22.82 -34.33
CA VAL A 228 12.36 -23.42 -35.14
C VAL A 228 12.43 -22.98 -36.61
N LYS A 229 12.72 -21.71 -36.88
CA LYS A 229 12.64 -21.14 -38.24
C LYS A 229 13.93 -21.24 -39.04
N ALA A 230 15.10 -21.27 -38.37
CA ALA A 230 16.39 -21.33 -39.03
C ALA A 230 17.47 -21.94 -38.11
N PRO A 231 17.46 -23.27 -37.87
CA PRO A 231 18.42 -23.92 -36.97
C PRO A 231 19.90 -23.75 -37.39
N ARG A 232 20.17 -23.36 -38.65
CA ARG A 232 21.51 -23.12 -39.21
C ARG A 232 22.12 -21.74 -38.94
N ARG A 233 21.41 -20.82 -38.27
CA ARG A 233 21.90 -19.45 -37.99
C ARG A 233 22.33 -19.20 -36.54
N LEU A 234 22.27 -20.22 -35.69
CA LEU A 234 22.85 -20.15 -34.34
C LEU A 234 24.34 -20.53 -34.46
N PRO A 235 25.29 -19.64 -34.12
CA PRO A 235 26.65 -20.08 -33.84
C PRO A 235 26.60 -20.93 -32.56
N GLY A 236 27.23 -22.11 -32.61
CA GLY A 236 27.47 -22.91 -31.40
C GLY A 236 28.32 -22.17 -30.37
#